data_AF-A0A519LIL4-F1
#
_entry.id   AF-A0A519LIL4-F1
#
_cell.length_a   1.000
_cell.length_b   1.000
_cell.length_c   1.000
_cell.angle_alpha   90.00
_cell.angle_beta   90.00
_cell.angle_gamma   90.00
#
_symmetry.space_group_name_H-M   'P 1'
#
loop_
_entity.id
_entity.type
_entity.pdbx_description
1 polymer ?
#
loop_
_entity_poly.entity_id
_entity_poly.type
_entity_poly.pdbx_seq_one_letter_code
_entity_poly.pdbx_strand_id
1 'polypeptide(L)'
;ALAALPPQLRDLQPDQLARRLRRPAKGTAGGDAANAIETIALTAEQESARARISSESGPFLLFGSTGSGKTEVYLRCVQEALEADPTAQALVMVPEINLTPQLEERFTSRFAPRFGSQAVVSLHSGMTNPQRLKSWLAAHSGVARIVLGTRMAVFASLPGLKIIVVDEEHDPSYKQQEGARYSARDLAIWRGREQGAKVLLGSATPSLETWHASRPPTAEDPEGGRYVRLAMPSRIGAGALARVRRVDMNQQPRRAIFSAPLLAAITERVARGEQSMVLLNRRGYAPVLHCADCGWKSDCPHCSAHQVFHKADRTLRCHHCGYTVRVPRACPTCGSPDIHSMGRGTEQLEEQLGDLLSEVLRPDRTPARIARIDADTTKAKGSL
;
A
#
# COMPACT_ATOMS: atom_id res chain seq x y z
N ALA A 1 -20.96 9.34 2.81
CA ALA A 1 -20.50 10.53 2.07
C ALA A 1 -20.14 11.71 2.98
N LEU A 2 -21.06 12.23 3.81
CA LEU A 2 -20.82 13.43 4.64
C LEU A 2 -19.63 13.34 5.61
N ALA A 3 -19.29 12.14 6.10
CA ALA A 3 -18.11 11.89 6.94
C ALA A 3 -16.76 12.15 6.24
N ALA A 4 -16.74 12.17 4.91
CA ALA A 4 -15.53 12.43 4.13
C ALA A 4 -15.27 13.92 3.87
N LEU A 5 -16.28 14.77 4.06
CA LEU A 5 -16.13 16.22 3.97
C LEU A 5 -15.36 16.75 5.20
N PRO A 6 -14.49 17.77 5.02
CA PRO A 6 -13.95 18.52 6.15
C PRO A 6 -15.07 18.89 7.14
N PRO A 7 -14.94 18.55 8.44
CA PRO A 7 -16.02 18.77 9.42
C PRO A 7 -16.56 20.20 9.40
N GLN A 8 -15.66 21.18 9.23
CA GLN A 8 -16.02 22.60 9.27
C GLN A 8 -16.87 23.04 8.07
N LEU A 9 -16.98 22.26 6.99
CA LEU A 9 -17.95 22.55 5.94
C LEU A 9 -19.39 22.44 6.44
N ARG A 10 -19.64 21.68 7.51
CA ARG A 10 -20.97 21.53 8.12
C ARG A 10 -21.38 22.76 8.93
N ASP A 11 -20.40 23.51 9.42
CA ASP A 11 -20.61 24.64 10.33
C ASP A 11 -20.56 26.00 9.60
N LEU A 12 -20.08 26.02 8.34
CA LEU A 12 -19.98 27.24 7.55
C LEU A 12 -21.35 27.67 7.02
N GLN A 13 -21.70 28.93 7.28
CA GLN A 13 -22.87 29.55 6.69
C GLN A 13 -22.65 29.82 5.18
N PRO A 14 -23.70 29.86 4.34
CA PRO A 14 -23.57 30.03 2.88
C PRO A 14 -22.76 31.27 2.46
N ASP A 15 -22.91 32.38 3.17
CA ASP A 15 -22.18 33.63 2.96
C ASP A 15 -20.69 33.50 3.35
N GLN A 16 -20.37 32.72 4.37
CA GLN A 16 -18.99 32.43 4.78
C GLN A 16 -18.30 31.52 3.76
N LEU A 17 -19.02 30.53 3.22
CA LEU A 17 -18.53 29.66 2.15
C LEU A 17 -18.28 30.47 0.87
N ALA A 18 -19.24 31.31 0.46
CA ALA A 18 -19.10 32.17 -0.71
C ALA A 18 -17.90 33.12 -0.59
N ARG A 19 -17.68 33.72 0.59
CA ARG A 19 -16.49 34.55 0.87
C ARG A 19 -15.18 33.77 0.74
N ARG A 20 -15.15 32.51 1.21
CA ARG A 20 -13.95 31.65 1.11
C ARG A 20 -13.67 31.20 -0.32
N LEU A 21 -14.71 30.93 -1.13
CA LEU A 21 -14.58 30.56 -2.54
C LEU A 21 -14.14 31.75 -3.42
N ARG A 22 -14.59 32.97 -3.09
CA ARG A 22 -14.19 34.19 -3.82
C ARG A 22 -12.82 34.72 -3.44
N ARG A 23 -12.25 34.28 -2.32
CA ARG A 23 -10.96 34.78 -1.86
C ARG A 23 -9.88 34.32 -2.84
N PRO A 24 -9.26 35.23 -3.61
CA PRO A 24 -8.22 34.84 -4.55
C PRO A 24 -7.10 34.16 -3.77
N ALA A 25 -6.53 33.12 -4.38
CA ALA A 25 -5.26 32.58 -3.94
C ALA A 25 -4.30 33.75 -3.67
N LYS A 26 -3.73 33.83 -2.46
CA LYS A 26 -2.60 34.74 -2.23
C LYS A 26 -1.50 34.27 -3.18
N GLY A 27 -1.38 34.94 -4.33
CA GLY A 27 -0.33 34.69 -5.29
C GLY A 27 0.99 34.98 -4.61
N THR A 28 1.82 33.95 -4.44
CA THR A 28 3.25 34.18 -4.32
C THR A 28 3.67 34.72 -5.69
N ALA A 29 4.04 36.00 -5.75
CA ALA A 29 4.53 36.66 -6.96
C ALA A 29 5.57 35.77 -7.65
N GLY A 30 5.44 35.66 -8.97
CA GLY A 30 6.24 34.78 -9.80
C GLY A 30 7.73 35.03 -9.62
N GLY A 31 8.46 33.96 -9.27
CA GLY A 31 9.84 33.85 -9.66
C GLY A 31 9.85 33.39 -11.11
N ASP A 32 10.31 34.25 -12.02
CA ASP A 32 10.82 33.85 -13.32
C ASP A 32 11.96 32.86 -13.08
N ALA A 33 11.63 31.59 -13.08
CA ALA A 33 12.60 30.52 -13.25
C ALA A 33 12.01 29.60 -14.30
N ALA A 34 12.32 29.91 -15.56
CA ALA A 34 12.41 28.93 -16.63
C ALA A 34 13.54 27.94 -16.30
N ASN A 35 13.43 27.23 -15.17
CA ASN A 35 14.21 26.04 -14.94
C ASN A 35 13.62 25.01 -15.89
N ALA A 36 14.39 24.67 -16.93
CA ALA A 36 14.06 23.56 -17.81
C ALA A 36 13.75 22.35 -16.93
N ILE A 37 12.47 21.97 -16.86
CA ILE A 37 12.06 20.85 -16.04
C ILE A 37 12.59 19.62 -16.75
N GLU A 38 13.70 19.09 -16.23
CA GLU A 38 14.38 17.94 -16.80
C GLU A 38 13.38 16.79 -16.91
N THR A 39 12.94 16.54 -18.14
CA THR A 39 11.87 15.60 -18.39
C THR A 39 12.50 14.27 -18.71
N ILE A 40 12.34 13.32 -17.80
CA ILE A 40 12.94 11.98 -17.91
C ILE A 40 12.40 11.32 -19.18
N ALA A 41 13.32 10.85 -20.04
CA ALA A 41 12.98 10.10 -21.24
C ALA A 41 12.31 8.77 -20.87
N LEU A 42 11.20 8.46 -21.52
CA LEU A 42 10.48 7.21 -21.30
C LEU A 42 11.21 6.04 -21.98
N THR A 43 11.16 4.87 -21.37
CA THR A 43 11.53 3.62 -22.04
C THR A 43 10.49 3.23 -23.09
N ALA A 44 10.81 2.31 -24.00
CA ALA A 44 9.85 1.83 -25.00
C ALA A 44 8.58 1.22 -24.36
N GLU A 45 8.72 0.49 -23.25
CA GLU A 45 7.58 -0.07 -22.51
C GLU A 45 6.70 1.03 -21.89
N GLN A 46 7.32 2.07 -21.34
CA GLN A 46 6.61 3.22 -20.77
C GLN A 46 5.89 4.04 -21.85
N GLU A 47 6.54 4.25 -22.98
CA GLU A 47 5.98 4.96 -24.13
C GLU A 47 4.78 4.20 -24.71
N SER A 48 4.90 2.88 -24.86
CA SER A 48 3.79 2.01 -25.27
C SER A 48 2.62 2.09 -24.27
N ALA A 49 2.89 2.00 -22.97
CA ALA A 49 1.86 2.11 -21.95
C ALA A 49 1.16 3.48 -21.99
N ARG A 50 1.92 4.57 -22.08
CA ARG A 50 1.41 5.95 -22.21
C ARG A 50 0.53 6.10 -23.43
N ALA A 51 1.00 5.66 -24.60
CA ALA A 51 0.25 5.75 -25.85
C ALA A 51 -1.10 5.01 -25.76
N ARG A 52 -1.10 3.79 -25.22
CA ARG A 52 -2.33 3.01 -25.01
C ARG A 52 -3.27 3.65 -24.01
N ILE A 53 -2.75 4.19 -22.91
CA ILE A 53 -3.56 4.97 -21.94
C ILE A 53 -4.23 6.14 -22.64
N SER A 54 -3.55 6.79 -23.59
CA SER A 54 -4.09 7.91 -24.35
C SER A 54 -5.18 7.49 -25.37
N SER A 55 -4.98 6.40 -26.10
CA SER A 55 -5.90 5.98 -27.18
C SER A 55 -7.10 5.15 -26.72
N GLU A 56 -6.99 4.43 -25.59
CA GLU A 56 -8.04 3.52 -25.11
C GLU A 56 -8.86 4.15 -23.96
N SER A 57 -10.02 3.57 -23.66
CA SER A 57 -10.93 4.08 -22.62
C SER A 57 -10.57 3.63 -21.19
N GLY A 58 -9.85 2.51 -21.05
CA GLY A 58 -9.58 1.87 -19.76
C GLY A 58 -10.83 1.28 -19.10
N PRO A 59 -10.81 0.95 -17.78
CA PRO A 59 -9.71 1.18 -16.83
C PRO A 59 -8.42 0.43 -17.16
N PHE A 60 -7.28 0.94 -16.70
CA PHE A 60 -5.95 0.39 -16.98
C PHE A 60 -5.31 -0.23 -15.73
N LEU A 61 -4.70 -1.40 -15.89
CA LEU A 61 -3.72 -1.94 -14.95
C LEU A 61 -2.31 -1.72 -15.51
N LEU A 62 -1.54 -0.83 -14.88
CA LEU A 62 -0.12 -0.67 -15.14
C LEU A 62 0.67 -1.67 -14.28
N PHE A 63 0.95 -2.84 -14.85
CA PHE A 63 1.65 -3.94 -14.21
C PHE A 63 3.16 -3.85 -14.47
N GLY A 64 3.92 -3.43 -13.48
CA GLY A 64 5.37 -3.29 -13.64
C GLY A 64 6.13 -3.46 -12.33
N SER A 65 7.30 -4.09 -12.43
CA SER A 65 8.14 -4.42 -11.27
C SER A 65 8.55 -3.15 -10.48
N THR A 66 8.92 -3.29 -9.21
CA THR A 66 9.52 -2.16 -8.47
C THR A 66 10.75 -1.68 -9.23
N GLY A 67 10.81 -0.37 -9.52
CA GLY A 67 11.86 0.21 -10.35
C GLY A 67 11.57 0.26 -11.85
N SER A 68 10.43 -0.22 -12.35
CA SER A 68 10.06 -0.08 -13.78
C SER A 68 9.67 1.34 -14.21
N GLY A 69 9.57 2.27 -13.25
CA GLY A 69 9.25 3.67 -13.51
C GLY A 69 7.77 3.97 -13.74
N LYS A 70 6.86 3.17 -13.18
CA LYS A 70 5.40 3.42 -13.19
C LYS A 70 5.04 4.87 -12.83
N THR A 71 5.70 5.43 -11.82
CA THR A 71 5.51 6.82 -11.40
C THR A 71 5.72 7.82 -12.53
N GLU A 72 6.71 7.61 -13.40
CA GLU A 72 6.95 8.53 -14.51
C GLU A 72 5.82 8.46 -15.55
N VAL A 73 5.26 7.26 -15.80
CA VAL A 73 4.07 7.10 -16.65
C VAL A 73 2.87 7.85 -16.05
N TYR A 74 2.65 7.76 -14.72
CA TYR A 74 1.59 8.52 -14.06
C TYR A 74 1.77 10.02 -14.25
N LEU A 75 2.99 10.53 -14.01
CA LEU A 75 3.30 11.95 -14.14
C LEU A 75 3.04 12.45 -15.56
N ARG A 76 3.42 11.67 -16.59
CA ARG A 76 3.18 12.01 -17.99
C ARG A 76 1.70 12.00 -18.35
N CYS A 77 0.96 10.96 -17.96
CA CYS A 77 -0.49 10.89 -18.21
C CYS A 77 -1.26 12.02 -17.51
N VAL A 78 -0.89 12.35 -16.27
CA VAL A 78 -1.46 13.49 -15.54
C VAL A 78 -1.10 14.80 -16.24
N GLN A 79 0.16 14.99 -16.62
CA GLN A 79 0.59 16.19 -17.33
C GLN A 79 -0.21 16.40 -18.63
N GLU A 80 -0.31 15.38 -19.47
CA GLU A 80 -1.06 15.44 -20.73
C GLU A 80 -2.55 15.76 -20.51
N ALA A 81 -3.18 15.15 -19.51
CA ALA A 81 -4.57 15.43 -19.17
C ALA A 81 -4.78 16.90 -18.72
N LEU A 82 -3.83 17.47 -17.97
CA LEU A 82 -3.88 18.85 -17.50
C LEU A 82 -3.54 19.88 -18.60
N GLU A 83 -2.67 19.53 -19.54
CA GLU A 83 -2.30 20.36 -20.69
C GLU A 83 -3.42 20.39 -21.75
N ALA A 84 -4.16 19.29 -21.92
CA ALA A 84 -5.24 19.18 -22.90
C ALA A 84 -6.48 20.02 -22.56
N ASP A 85 -6.75 20.29 -21.29
CA ASP A 85 -7.92 21.04 -20.83
C ASP A 85 -7.53 21.95 -19.64
N PRO A 86 -7.67 23.28 -19.73
CA PRO A 86 -7.32 24.23 -18.66
C PRO A 86 -8.07 24.00 -17.34
N THR A 87 -9.25 23.39 -17.40
CA THR A 87 -10.09 23.08 -16.23
C THR A 87 -9.84 21.68 -15.69
N ALA A 88 -9.04 20.86 -16.39
CA ALA A 88 -8.79 19.49 -15.97
C ALA A 88 -8.12 19.42 -14.60
N GLN A 89 -8.48 18.38 -13.86
CA GLN A 89 -7.93 18.02 -12.57
C GLN A 89 -7.61 16.53 -12.51
N ALA A 90 -6.65 16.18 -11.66
CA ALA A 90 -6.20 14.82 -11.42
C ALA A 90 -6.35 14.44 -9.95
N LEU A 91 -6.74 13.19 -9.71
CA LEU A 91 -6.68 12.57 -8.40
C LEU A 91 -5.56 11.52 -8.42
N VAL A 92 -4.57 11.66 -7.54
CA VAL A 92 -3.51 10.67 -7.36
C VAL A 92 -3.62 10.11 -5.95
N MET A 93 -3.98 8.83 -5.88
CA MET A 93 -4.13 8.11 -4.64
C MET A 93 -2.90 7.23 -4.41
N VAL A 94 -2.35 7.30 -3.21
CA VAL A 94 -1.23 6.44 -2.75
C VAL A 94 -1.56 5.83 -1.38
N PRO A 95 -0.96 4.70 -1.01
CA PRO A 95 -1.06 4.19 0.36
C PRO A 95 -0.58 5.23 1.38
N GLU A 96 -1.12 5.18 2.59
CA GLU A 96 -0.82 6.17 3.63
C GLU A 96 0.67 6.29 3.96
N ILE A 97 1.37 5.16 3.95
CA ILE A 97 2.83 5.09 4.15
C ILE A 97 3.64 5.64 2.97
N ASN A 98 3.06 5.68 1.77
CA ASN A 98 3.72 6.10 0.55
C ASN A 98 3.51 7.59 0.25
N LEU A 99 2.60 8.26 0.98
CA LEU A 99 2.46 9.71 0.92
C LEU A 99 3.60 10.39 1.69
N THR A 100 4.81 10.24 1.17
CA THR A 100 6.02 10.81 1.75
C THR A 100 6.24 12.24 1.26
N PRO A 101 6.94 13.09 2.04
CA PRO A 101 7.36 14.41 1.57
C PRO A 101 8.12 14.37 0.23
N GLN A 102 8.87 13.29 -0.02
CA GLN A 102 9.61 13.07 -1.28
C GLN A 102 8.66 12.90 -2.47
N LEU A 103 7.53 12.20 -2.29
CA LEU A 103 6.52 12.08 -3.33
C LEU A 103 5.82 13.42 -3.57
N GLU A 104 5.44 14.13 -2.51
CA GLU A 104 4.84 15.47 -2.61
C GLU A 104 5.76 16.44 -3.34
N GLU A 105 7.05 16.45 -3.00
CA GLU A 105 8.07 17.26 -3.66
C GLU A 105 8.22 16.88 -5.13
N ARG A 106 8.24 15.58 -5.46
CA ARG A 106 8.31 15.14 -6.86
C ARG A 106 7.14 15.66 -7.70
N PHE A 107 5.92 15.62 -7.18
CA PHE A 107 4.75 16.19 -7.86
C PHE A 107 4.83 17.72 -7.92
N THR A 108 5.17 18.37 -6.82
CA THR A 108 5.25 19.83 -6.74
C THR A 108 6.30 20.37 -7.70
N SER A 109 7.52 19.81 -7.70
CA SER A 109 8.59 20.20 -8.62
C SER A 109 8.25 19.96 -10.10
N ARG A 110 7.42 18.95 -10.41
CA ARG A 110 6.95 18.70 -11.77
C ARG A 110 5.86 19.68 -12.21
N PHE A 111 4.91 20.00 -11.34
CA PHE A 111 3.67 20.68 -11.74
C PHE A 111 3.57 22.14 -11.31
N ALA A 112 4.19 22.55 -10.21
CA ALA A 112 4.13 23.93 -9.74
C ALA A 112 4.72 24.94 -10.73
N PRO A 113 5.85 24.68 -11.42
CA PRO A 113 6.36 25.60 -12.44
C PRO A 113 5.44 25.74 -13.66
N ARG A 114 4.58 24.74 -13.93
CA ARG A 114 3.67 24.71 -15.10
C ARG A 114 2.31 25.31 -14.79
N PHE A 115 1.79 25.06 -13.59
CA PHE A 115 0.40 25.32 -13.23
C PHE A 115 0.25 26.19 -11.97
N GLY A 116 1.35 26.70 -11.42
CA GLY A 116 1.40 27.56 -10.25
C GLY A 116 1.66 26.81 -8.93
N SER A 117 2.13 27.54 -7.92
CA SER A 117 2.53 26.99 -6.61
C SER A 117 1.41 26.31 -5.80
N GLN A 118 0.15 26.49 -6.21
CA GLN A 118 -1.02 25.88 -5.57
C GLN A 118 -1.65 24.76 -6.39
N ALA A 119 -1.03 24.37 -7.51
CA ALA A 119 -1.55 23.35 -8.41
C ALA A 119 -1.67 21.97 -7.76
N VAL A 120 -0.83 21.67 -6.76
CA VAL A 120 -0.81 20.39 -6.05
C VAL A 120 -1.22 20.62 -4.60
N VAL A 121 -2.20 19.85 -4.12
CA VAL A 121 -2.58 19.83 -2.70
C VAL A 121 -2.67 18.40 -2.19
N SER A 122 -2.39 18.23 -0.89
CA SER A 122 -2.50 16.93 -0.22
C SER A 122 -3.86 16.76 0.48
N LEU A 123 -4.36 15.52 0.54
CA LEU A 123 -5.52 15.14 1.34
C LEU A 123 -5.30 13.80 2.05
N HIS A 124 -4.98 13.85 3.35
CA HIS A 124 -4.74 12.66 4.18
C HIS A 124 -5.17 12.86 5.65
N SER A 125 -5.12 11.76 6.40
CA SER A 125 -5.49 11.64 7.83
C SER A 125 -4.68 12.56 8.73
N GLY A 126 -3.36 12.64 8.50
CA GLY A 126 -2.42 13.46 9.30
C GLY A 126 -2.57 14.97 9.18
N MET A 127 -3.45 15.46 8.30
CA MET A 127 -3.72 16.90 8.17
C MET A 127 -4.66 17.40 9.27
N THR A 128 -4.38 18.60 9.77
CA THR A 128 -5.32 19.31 10.63
C THR A 128 -6.60 19.66 9.87
N ASN A 129 -7.70 19.80 10.60
CA ASN A 129 -8.99 20.21 10.05
C ASN A 129 -8.89 21.49 9.18
N PRO A 130 -8.20 22.59 9.57
CA PRO A 130 -8.05 23.77 8.73
C PRO A 130 -7.27 23.52 7.43
N GLN A 131 -6.19 22.73 7.47
CA GLN A 131 -5.41 22.37 6.28
C GLN A 131 -6.25 21.55 5.30
N ARG A 132 -7.03 20.58 5.81
CA ARG A 132 -7.92 19.75 5.00
C ARG A 132 -8.99 20.59 4.31
N LEU A 133 -9.60 21.53 5.04
CA LEU A 133 -10.58 22.46 4.48
C LEU A 133 -9.97 23.35 3.38
N LYS A 134 -8.78 23.91 3.61
CA LYS A 134 -8.07 24.72 2.61
C LYS A 134 -7.84 23.94 1.32
N SER A 135 -7.31 22.72 1.43
CA SER A 135 -7.00 21.87 0.27
C SER A 135 -8.28 21.42 -0.44
N TRP A 136 -9.34 21.09 0.31
CA TRP A 136 -10.63 20.75 -0.26
C TRP A 136 -11.24 21.92 -1.03
N LEU A 137 -11.21 23.14 -0.48
CA LEU A 137 -11.71 24.34 -1.18
C LEU A 137 -10.90 24.64 -2.44
N ALA A 138 -9.58 24.51 -2.39
CA ALA A 138 -8.72 24.71 -3.55
C ALA A 138 -8.99 23.68 -4.66
N ALA A 139 -9.24 22.41 -4.29
CA ALA A 139 -9.66 21.37 -5.24
C ALA A 139 -11.05 21.67 -5.82
N HIS A 140 -12.01 22.06 -4.97
CA HIS A 140 -13.37 22.36 -5.39
C HIS A 140 -13.44 23.56 -6.34
N SER A 141 -12.64 24.60 -6.12
CA SER A 141 -12.60 25.79 -6.96
C SER A 141 -11.74 25.64 -8.22
N GLY A 142 -11.08 24.49 -8.42
CA GLY A 142 -10.16 24.26 -9.54
C GLY A 142 -8.78 24.90 -9.40
N VAL A 143 -8.51 25.65 -8.32
CA VAL A 143 -7.19 26.25 -8.05
C VAL A 143 -6.12 25.16 -7.90
N ALA A 144 -6.45 24.10 -7.16
CA ALA A 144 -5.63 22.90 -7.13
C ALA A 144 -6.03 22.00 -8.30
N ARG A 145 -5.09 21.78 -9.23
CA ARG A 145 -5.26 20.91 -10.38
C ARG A 145 -4.99 19.44 -10.05
N ILE A 146 -4.26 19.17 -8.98
CA ILE A 146 -3.89 17.83 -8.56
C ILE A 146 -4.19 17.69 -7.06
N VAL A 147 -4.95 16.66 -6.72
CA VAL A 147 -5.07 16.18 -5.35
C VAL A 147 -4.22 14.93 -5.21
N LEU A 148 -3.17 15.01 -4.40
CA LEU A 148 -2.42 13.85 -3.95
C LEU A 148 -2.97 13.41 -2.58
N GLY A 149 -3.33 12.14 -2.41
CA GLY A 149 -3.94 11.75 -1.15
C GLY A 149 -4.04 10.27 -0.91
N THR A 150 -4.57 9.92 0.25
CA THR A 150 -4.75 8.52 0.66
C THR A 150 -6.18 8.06 0.37
N ARG A 151 -6.62 6.98 1.02
CA ARG A 151 -7.96 6.39 0.87
C ARG A 151 -9.11 7.42 0.82
N MET A 152 -9.12 8.42 1.70
CA MET A 152 -10.23 9.38 1.80
C MET A 152 -10.28 10.38 0.63
N ALA A 153 -9.17 10.58 -0.10
CA ALA A 153 -9.11 11.52 -1.21
C ALA A 153 -10.00 11.11 -2.39
N VAL A 154 -10.47 9.85 -2.45
CA VAL A 154 -11.48 9.40 -3.41
C VAL A 154 -12.77 10.22 -3.37
N PHE A 155 -13.06 10.90 -2.26
CA PHE A 155 -14.22 11.80 -2.10
C PHE A 155 -13.91 13.28 -2.30
N ALA A 156 -12.67 13.64 -2.69
CA ALA A 156 -12.31 15.03 -2.96
C ALA A 156 -13.19 15.62 -4.07
N SER A 157 -13.68 16.85 -3.87
CA SER A 157 -14.46 17.54 -4.90
C SER A 157 -13.52 18.06 -5.99
N LEU A 158 -13.66 17.50 -7.19
CA LEU A 158 -12.83 17.81 -8.37
C LEU A 158 -13.78 17.99 -9.56
N PRO A 159 -14.39 19.17 -9.75
CA PRO A 159 -15.34 19.41 -10.84
C PRO A 159 -14.76 19.13 -12.24
N GLY A 160 -13.45 19.31 -12.39
CA GLY A 160 -12.73 19.06 -13.65
C GLY A 160 -12.04 17.70 -13.71
N LEU A 161 -12.44 16.68 -12.93
CA LEU A 161 -11.73 15.40 -12.90
C LEU A 161 -11.61 14.75 -14.28
N LYS A 162 -10.37 14.53 -14.75
CA LYS A 162 -10.09 13.83 -16.02
C LYS A 162 -9.29 12.55 -15.86
N ILE A 163 -8.54 12.42 -14.77
CA ILE A 163 -7.68 11.26 -14.52
C ILE A 163 -7.60 10.92 -13.03
N ILE A 164 -7.66 9.63 -12.74
CA ILE A 164 -7.46 9.05 -11.42
C ILE A 164 -6.32 8.04 -11.50
N VAL A 165 -5.32 8.20 -10.64
CA VAL A 165 -4.23 7.24 -10.45
C VAL A 165 -4.40 6.60 -9.08
N VAL A 166 -4.33 5.28 -8.99
CA VAL A 166 -4.29 4.52 -7.74
C VAL A 166 -2.99 3.72 -7.74
N ASP A 167 -1.97 4.23 -7.05
CA ASP A 167 -0.68 3.55 -6.94
C ASP A 167 -0.71 2.46 -5.87
N GLU A 168 0.09 1.41 -6.05
CA GLU A 168 0.05 0.19 -5.24
C GLU A 168 -1.39 -0.28 -4.95
N GLU A 169 -2.19 -0.46 -6.00
CA GLU A 169 -3.64 -0.72 -5.90
C GLU A 169 -4.03 -1.93 -5.04
N HIS A 170 -3.09 -2.87 -4.84
CA HIS A 170 -3.26 -4.04 -3.98
C HIS A 170 -3.25 -3.71 -2.48
N ASP A 171 -2.83 -2.50 -2.09
CA ASP A 171 -2.61 -2.16 -0.69
C ASP A 171 -3.94 -2.21 0.11
N PRO A 172 -4.00 -2.99 1.20
CA PRO A 172 -5.22 -3.15 1.98
C PRO A 172 -5.68 -1.86 2.68
N SER A 173 -4.82 -0.84 2.82
CA SER A 173 -5.19 0.47 3.36
C SER A 173 -6.28 1.17 2.54
N TYR A 174 -6.47 0.81 1.26
CA TYR A 174 -7.60 1.30 0.46
C TYR A 174 -8.96 0.77 0.92
N LYS A 175 -9.01 -0.28 1.75
CA LYS A 175 -10.25 -0.79 2.35
C LYS A 175 -10.49 -0.16 3.72
N GLN A 176 -11.58 0.58 3.86
CA GLN A 176 -12.06 1.08 5.15
C GLN A 176 -12.64 -0.08 5.98
N GLN A 177 -12.11 -0.29 7.18
CA GLN A 177 -12.53 -1.39 8.08
C GLN A 177 -13.63 -0.98 9.07
N GLU A 178 -13.69 0.32 9.40
CA GLU A 178 -14.59 0.87 10.43
C GLU A 178 -15.62 1.84 9.83
N GLY A 179 -16.82 1.88 10.41
CA GLY A 179 -17.92 2.70 9.89
C GLY A 179 -18.35 2.24 8.49
N ALA A 180 -18.40 3.15 7.53
CA ALA A 180 -18.77 2.84 6.14
C ALA A 180 -17.64 2.03 5.45
N ARG A 181 -17.84 0.73 5.25
CA ARG A 181 -16.81 -0.19 4.72
C ARG A 181 -16.68 -0.15 3.20
N TYR A 182 -16.11 0.91 2.65
CA TYR A 182 -15.86 1.04 1.21
C TYR A 182 -14.43 0.61 0.81
N SER A 183 -14.27 0.23 -0.46
CA SER A 183 -12.97 0.09 -1.13
C SER A 183 -12.72 1.35 -1.95
N ALA A 184 -11.67 2.11 -1.61
CA ALA A 184 -11.37 3.35 -2.33
C ALA A 184 -10.87 3.09 -3.76
N ARG A 185 -10.20 1.97 -4.00
CA ARG A 185 -9.86 1.51 -5.35
C ARG A 185 -11.12 1.30 -6.19
N ASP A 186 -12.08 0.55 -5.69
CA ASP A 186 -13.29 0.23 -6.47
C ASP A 186 -14.15 1.49 -6.66
N LEU A 187 -14.19 2.38 -5.67
CA LEU A 187 -14.83 3.70 -5.80
C LEU A 187 -14.11 4.58 -6.82
N ALA A 188 -12.78 4.54 -6.92
CA ALA A 188 -12.03 5.28 -7.94
C ALA A 188 -12.42 4.80 -9.36
N ILE A 189 -12.58 3.50 -9.55
CA ILE A 189 -13.03 2.91 -10.83
C ILE A 189 -14.46 3.36 -11.16
N TRP A 190 -15.37 3.26 -10.18
CA TRP A 190 -16.74 3.71 -10.35
C TRP A 190 -16.82 5.21 -10.66
N ARG A 191 -16.08 6.03 -9.91
CA ARG A 191 -16.00 7.48 -10.07
C ARG A 191 -15.42 7.87 -11.44
N GLY A 192 -14.38 7.16 -11.88
CA GLY A 192 -13.82 7.36 -13.22
C GLY A 192 -14.86 7.15 -14.31
N ARG A 193 -15.61 6.05 -14.22
CA ARG A 193 -16.71 5.78 -15.15
C ARG A 193 -17.81 6.85 -15.08
N GLU A 194 -18.23 7.26 -13.89
CA GLU A 194 -19.31 8.24 -13.68
C GLU A 194 -18.94 9.63 -14.20
N GLN A 195 -17.67 10.04 -14.06
CA GLN A 195 -17.19 11.38 -14.42
C GLN A 195 -16.49 11.42 -15.78
N GLY A 196 -16.43 10.30 -16.50
CA GLY A 196 -15.69 10.19 -17.77
C GLY A 196 -14.18 10.38 -17.60
N ALA A 197 -13.63 10.09 -16.42
CA ALA A 197 -12.21 10.20 -16.12
C ALA A 197 -11.47 8.87 -16.33
N LYS A 198 -10.26 8.93 -16.87
CA LYS A 198 -9.40 7.74 -17.04
C LYS A 198 -8.91 7.24 -15.69
N VAL A 199 -8.86 5.92 -15.50
CA VAL A 199 -8.42 5.30 -14.25
C VAL A 199 -7.20 4.41 -14.51
N LEU A 200 -6.11 4.72 -13.81
CA LEU A 200 -4.86 3.98 -13.85
C LEU A 200 -4.65 3.30 -12.49
N LEU A 201 -4.66 1.98 -12.49
CA LEU A 201 -4.32 1.15 -11.34
C LEU A 201 -2.87 0.70 -11.49
N GLY A 202 -2.03 1.09 -10.56
CA GLY A 202 -0.59 0.83 -10.60
C GLY A 202 -0.17 -0.25 -9.63
N SER A 203 0.56 -1.27 -10.09
CA SER A 203 1.16 -2.22 -9.14
C SER A 203 2.28 -3.09 -9.71
N ALA A 204 3.21 -3.47 -8.84
CA ALA A 204 4.15 -4.58 -9.09
C ALA A 204 3.56 -5.95 -8.71
N THR A 205 2.59 -5.98 -7.79
CA THR A 205 1.93 -7.19 -7.29
C THR A 205 0.43 -6.94 -7.24
N PRO A 206 -0.26 -6.93 -8.41
CA PRO A 206 -1.68 -6.59 -8.48
C PRO A 206 -2.52 -7.48 -7.56
N SER A 207 -3.60 -6.93 -7.05
CA SER A 207 -4.62 -7.70 -6.34
C SER A 207 -5.22 -8.76 -7.27
N LEU A 208 -5.71 -9.85 -6.70
CA LEU A 208 -6.25 -10.96 -7.49
C LEU A 208 -7.48 -10.52 -8.29
N GLU A 209 -8.30 -9.64 -7.74
CA GLU A 209 -9.45 -9.07 -8.41
C GLU A 209 -9.07 -8.19 -9.60
N THR A 210 -8.04 -7.33 -9.47
CA THR A 210 -7.55 -6.49 -10.57
C THR A 210 -6.80 -7.34 -11.60
N TRP A 211 -6.08 -8.38 -11.18
CA TRP A 211 -5.47 -9.36 -12.08
C TRP A 211 -6.53 -10.11 -12.89
N HIS A 212 -7.54 -10.65 -12.23
CA HIS A 212 -8.65 -11.36 -12.89
C HIS A 212 -9.44 -10.45 -13.83
N ALA A 213 -9.71 -9.20 -13.42
CA ALA A 213 -10.41 -8.22 -14.22
C ALA A 213 -9.59 -7.68 -15.39
N SER A 214 -8.28 -7.94 -15.44
CA SER A 214 -7.38 -7.52 -16.53
C SER A 214 -6.86 -8.70 -17.35
N ARG A 215 -7.48 -9.88 -17.22
CA ARG A 215 -7.07 -11.09 -17.95
C ARG A 215 -7.21 -10.88 -19.46
N PRO A 216 -6.28 -11.42 -20.27
CA PRO A 216 -6.46 -11.39 -21.72
C PRO A 216 -7.65 -12.26 -22.12
N PRO A 217 -8.31 -11.98 -23.26
CA PRO A 217 -9.25 -12.89 -23.89
C PRO A 217 -8.64 -14.26 -24.16
N THR A 218 -9.44 -15.31 -24.06
CA THR A 218 -9.07 -16.69 -24.41
C THR A 218 -10.12 -17.29 -25.35
N ALA A 219 -9.86 -18.47 -25.91
CA ALA A 219 -10.86 -19.16 -26.73
C ALA A 219 -12.14 -19.52 -25.94
N GLU A 220 -12.01 -19.75 -24.64
CA GLU A 220 -13.11 -20.08 -23.71
C GLU A 220 -13.77 -18.84 -23.11
N ASP A 221 -13.08 -17.69 -23.15
CA ASP A 221 -13.55 -16.40 -22.67
C ASP A 221 -13.12 -15.27 -23.63
N PRO A 222 -13.85 -15.09 -24.75
CA PRO A 222 -13.48 -14.14 -25.80
C PRO A 222 -13.55 -12.67 -25.37
N GLU A 223 -14.29 -12.36 -24.29
CA GLU A 223 -14.37 -11.00 -23.74
C GLU A 223 -13.17 -10.70 -22.84
N GLY A 224 -12.64 -11.72 -22.15
CA GLY A 224 -11.53 -11.58 -21.22
C GLY A 224 -11.88 -10.69 -20.02
N GLY A 225 -10.91 -9.90 -19.59
CA GLY A 225 -11.04 -8.96 -18.49
C GLY A 225 -11.54 -7.59 -18.94
N ARG A 226 -12.38 -6.96 -18.11
CA ARG A 226 -12.88 -5.59 -18.30
C ARG A 226 -11.83 -4.47 -18.18
N TYR A 227 -10.59 -4.77 -17.81
CA TYR A 227 -9.49 -3.81 -17.67
C TYR A 227 -8.40 -4.11 -18.69
N VAL A 228 -7.77 -3.04 -19.17
CA VAL A 228 -6.63 -3.13 -20.07
C VAL A 228 -5.34 -3.33 -19.26
N ARG A 229 -4.67 -4.47 -19.43
CA ARG A 229 -3.37 -4.73 -18.82
C ARG A 229 -2.23 -4.16 -19.65
N LEU A 230 -1.39 -3.33 -19.03
CA LEU A 230 -0.20 -2.71 -19.61
C LEU A 230 1.03 -3.22 -18.85
N ALA A 231 1.84 -4.04 -19.51
CA ALA A 231 3.00 -4.67 -18.89
C ALA A 231 4.26 -3.79 -19.04
N MET A 232 4.97 -3.59 -17.93
CA MET A 232 6.27 -2.93 -17.84
C MET A 232 7.22 -3.77 -16.98
N PRO A 233 7.62 -4.98 -17.43
CA PRO A 233 8.41 -5.89 -16.63
C PRO A 233 9.83 -5.36 -16.37
N SER A 234 10.38 -4.56 -17.28
CA SER A 234 11.77 -4.11 -17.23
C SER A 234 12.00 -3.07 -16.14
N ARG A 235 13.08 -3.22 -15.37
CA ARG A 235 13.52 -2.21 -14.40
C ARG A 235 14.31 -1.12 -15.10
N ILE A 236 14.17 0.11 -14.63
CA ILE A 236 15.09 1.19 -14.96
C ILE A 236 16.42 0.91 -14.24
N GLY A 237 17.49 0.78 -15.02
CA GLY A 237 18.84 0.48 -14.52
C GLY A 237 19.17 -1.01 -14.45
N ALA A 238 20.46 -1.33 -14.28
CA ALA A 238 21.01 -2.69 -14.36
C ALA A 238 20.89 -3.53 -13.08
N GLY A 239 19.87 -3.27 -12.25
CA GLY A 239 19.71 -3.97 -10.97
C GLY A 239 19.14 -5.39 -11.14
N ALA A 240 19.98 -6.42 -11.03
CA ALA A 240 19.52 -7.81 -11.01
C ALA A 240 18.52 -8.08 -9.86
N LEU A 241 17.62 -9.04 -10.04
CA LEU A 241 16.74 -9.51 -8.97
C LEU A 241 17.56 -10.13 -7.84
N ALA A 242 17.05 -10.04 -6.62
CA ALA A 242 17.67 -10.67 -5.46
C ALA A 242 17.72 -12.19 -5.66
N ARG A 243 18.88 -12.81 -5.34
CA ARG A 243 19.01 -14.27 -5.34
C ARG A 243 18.18 -14.85 -4.19
N VAL A 244 17.19 -15.68 -4.53
CA VAL A 244 16.33 -16.36 -3.55
C VAL A 244 16.89 -17.76 -3.28
N ARG A 245 17.03 -18.11 -2.00
CA ARG A 245 17.41 -19.46 -1.54
C ARG A 245 16.30 -20.02 -0.65
N ARG A 246 15.87 -21.25 -0.92
CA ARG A 246 14.89 -21.96 -0.10
C ARG A 246 15.61 -22.89 0.86
N VAL A 247 15.33 -22.78 2.15
CA VAL A 247 15.87 -23.66 3.18
C VAL A 247 14.78 -24.60 3.66
N ASP A 248 15.05 -25.90 3.67
CA ASP A 248 14.11 -26.90 4.19
C ASP A 248 14.22 -26.97 5.72
N MET A 249 13.15 -26.56 6.40
CA MET A 249 13.10 -26.57 7.87
C MET A 249 13.02 -27.99 8.45
N ASN A 250 12.63 -29.00 7.67
CA ASN A 250 12.57 -30.39 8.14
C ASN A 250 13.96 -31.00 8.37
N GLN A 251 14.99 -30.39 7.80
CA GLN A 251 16.39 -30.80 7.95
C GLN A 251 17.12 -30.04 9.07
N GLN A 252 16.41 -29.16 9.78
CA GLN A 252 16.96 -28.38 10.90
C GLN A 252 16.70 -29.13 12.23
N PRO A 253 17.43 -28.79 13.31
CA PRO A 253 17.16 -29.35 14.63
C PRO A 253 15.68 -29.21 15.03
N ARG A 254 15.14 -30.21 15.73
CA ARG A 254 13.75 -30.17 16.19
C ARG A 254 13.51 -28.90 16.99
N ARG A 255 12.39 -28.21 16.71
CA ARG A 255 12.00 -26.92 17.32
C ARG A 255 12.87 -25.71 16.91
N ALA A 256 13.79 -25.85 15.94
CA ALA A 256 14.51 -24.71 15.38
C ALA A 256 13.54 -23.73 14.70
N ILE A 257 13.69 -22.46 15.03
CA ILE A 257 12.85 -21.36 14.53
C ILE A 257 13.57 -20.62 13.41
N PHE A 258 14.87 -20.42 13.58
CA PHE A 258 15.78 -19.95 12.55
C PHE A 258 16.62 -21.13 12.08
N SER A 259 16.70 -21.31 10.76
CA SER A 259 17.60 -22.29 10.18
C SER A 259 19.06 -21.87 10.36
N ALA A 260 19.98 -22.82 10.53
CA ALA A 260 21.41 -22.51 10.65
C ALA A 260 21.96 -21.71 9.45
N PRO A 261 21.58 -22.01 8.17
CA PRO A 261 22.01 -21.20 7.03
C PRO A 261 21.53 -19.74 7.07
N LEU A 262 20.35 -19.48 7.64
CA LEU A 262 19.83 -18.12 7.80
C LEU A 262 20.64 -17.33 8.84
N LEU A 263 20.93 -17.94 10.00
CA LEU A 263 21.74 -17.32 11.04
C LEU A 263 23.14 -16.99 10.51
N ALA A 264 23.79 -17.94 9.83
CA ALA A 264 25.09 -17.71 9.21
C ALA A 264 25.08 -16.53 8.22
N ALA A 265 24.05 -16.44 7.37
CA ALA A 265 23.91 -15.36 6.41
C ALA A 265 23.68 -13.98 7.09
N ILE A 266 22.91 -13.95 8.19
CA ILE A 266 22.73 -12.73 8.99
C ILE A 266 24.06 -12.32 9.63
N THR A 267 24.78 -13.27 10.24
CA THR A 267 26.09 -13.03 10.85
C THR A 267 27.10 -12.47 9.85
N GLU A 268 27.19 -13.04 8.65
CA GLU A 268 28.06 -12.53 7.58
C GLU A 268 27.71 -11.08 7.20
N ARG A 269 26.40 -10.77 7.06
CA ARG A 269 25.94 -9.42 6.75
C ARG A 269 26.30 -8.43 7.86
N VAL A 270 26.04 -8.79 9.12
CA VAL A 270 26.36 -7.94 10.26
C VAL A 270 27.87 -7.68 10.37
N ALA A 271 28.70 -8.69 10.15
CA ALA A 271 30.16 -8.56 10.15
C ALA A 271 30.68 -7.62 9.06
N ARG A 272 29.94 -7.45 7.96
CA ARG A 272 30.23 -6.47 6.88
C ARG A 272 29.63 -5.09 7.13
N GLY A 273 28.98 -4.87 8.28
CA GLY A 273 28.25 -3.63 8.58
C GLY A 273 26.96 -3.47 7.79
N GLU A 274 26.45 -4.54 7.18
CA GLU A 274 25.19 -4.54 6.45
C GLU A 274 24.00 -4.84 7.38
N GLN A 275 22.80 -4.47 6.93
CA GLN A 275 21.56 -4.76 7.65
C GLN A 275 20.85 -5.98 7.08
N SER A 276 20.11 -6.69 7.94
CA SER A 276 19.22 -7.79 7.55
C SER A 276 17.81 -7.48 8.04
N MET A 277 16.81 -7.69 7.18
CA MET A 277 15.41 -7.55 7.53
C MET A 277 14.76 -8.93 7.59
N VAL A 278 14.26 -9.30 8.78
CA VAL A 278 13.53 -10.56 8.99
C VAL A 278 12.05 -10.25 8.95
N LEU A 279 11.37 -10.72 7.90
CA LEU A 279 9.94 -10.53 7.74
C LEU A 279 9.17 -11.66 8.42
N LEU A 280 8.18 -11.28 9.22
CA LEU A 280 7.22 -12.19 9.79
C LEU A 280 5.81 -11.83 9.35
N ASN A 281 4.93 -12.82 9.25
CA ASN A 281 3.53 -12.59 8.90
C ASN A 281 2.88 -11.65 9.94
N ARG A 282 2.37 -10.50 9.47
CA ARG A 282 1.97 -9.31 10.27
C ARG A 282 0.76 -9.49 11.20
N ARG A 283 0.17 -10.65 11.31
CA ARG A 283 -0.78 -10.93 12.39
C ARG A 283 -0.41 -12.28 12.93
N GLY A 284 -0.10 -12.30 14.23
CA GLY A 284 0.03 -13.54 14.98
C GLY A 284 -1.06 -14.48 14.50
N TYR A 285 -0.67 -15.68 14.07
CA TYR A 285 -1.61 -16.77 13.95
C TYR A 285 -2.43 -16.70 15.22
N ALA A 286 -3.70 -16.35 15.08
CA ALA A 286 -4.57 -16.42 16.21
C ALA A 286 -4.52 -17.91 16.59
N PRO A 287 -3.98 -18.25 17.77
CA PRO A 287 -3.07 -19.37 17.90
C PRO A 287 -3.74 -20.66 17.46
N VAL A 288 -3.31 -21.23 16.32
CA VAL A 288 -3.85 -22.52 15.90
C VAL A 288 -3.20 -23.56 16.79
N LEU A 289 -3.96 -24.48 17.38
CA LEU A 289 -3.34 -25.53 18.16
C LEU A 289 -2.79 -26.60 17.23
N HIS A 290 -1.63 -27.15 17.57
CA HIS A 290 -1.05 -28.29 16.87
C HIS A 290 -0.47 -29.32 17.83
N CYS A 291 -0.43 -30.58 17.39
CA CYS A 291 0.26 -31.67 18.08
C CYS A 291 1.68 -31.83 17.53
N ALA A 292 2.68 -31.84 18.40
CA ALA A 292 4.08 -32.01 17.99
C ALA A 292 4.39 -33.43 17.47
N ASP A 293 3.62 -34.44 17.90
CA ASP A 293 3.89 -35.84 17.59
C ASP A 293 3.28 -36.30 16.26
N CYS A 294 2.03 -35.93 15.98
CA CYS A 294 1.31 -36.39 14.78
C CYS A 294 0.96 -35.27 13.80
N GLY A 295 1.25 -34.01 14.13
CA GLY A 295 0.97 -32.87 13.25
C GLY A 295 -0.50 -32.47 13.15
N TRP A 296 -1.39 -33.03 13.98
CA TRP A 296 -2.78 -32.55 14.11
C TRP A 296 -2.81 -31.04 14.25
N LYS A 297 -3.75 -30.38 13.58
CA LYS A 297 -4.04 -28.94 13.72
C LYS A 297 -5.51 -28.78 14.12
N SER A 298 -5.84 -27.68 14.80
CA SER A 298 -7.23 -27.35 15.14
C SER A 298 -8.03 -26.92 13.90
N ASP A 299 -8.28 -27.85 12.98
CA ASP A 299 -9.07 -27.64 11.76
C ASP A 299 -10.56 -27.50 12.08
N CYS A 300 -11.27 -26.64 11.33
CA CYS A 300 -12.71 -26.52 11.46
C CYS A 300 -13.41 -27.68 10.74
N PRO A 301 -14.31 -28.44 11.38
CA PRO A 301 -15.06 -29.50 10.70
C PRO A 301 -16.13 -28.97 9.73
N HIS A 302 -16.43 -27.66 9.74
CA HIS A 302 -17.48 -27.06 8.91
C HIS A 302 -16.95 -26.26 7.70
N CYS A 303 -15.64 -26.02 7.59
CA CYS A 303 -15.05 -25.26 6.49
C CYS A 303 -13.53 -25.51 6.39
N SER A 304 -12.87 -25.01 5.33
CA SER A 304 -11.44 -25.21 5.10
C SER A 304 -10.49 -24.34 5.95
N ALA A 305 -10.99 -23.67 7.00
CA ALA A 305 -10.20 -22.80 7.87
C ALA A 305 -9.76 -23.51 9.16
N HIS A 306 -8.70 -22.99 9.80
CA HIS A 306 -8.32 -23.40 11.15
C HIS A 306 -9.14 -22.65 12.21
N GLN A 307 -9.50 -23.35 13.29
CA GLN A 307 -10.01 -22.75 14.51
C GLN A 307 -8.87 -22.09 15.31
N VAL A 308 -9.17 -20.92 15.84
CA VAL A 308 -8.27 -20.07 16.61
C VAL A 308 -8.42 -20.36 18.09
N PHE A 309 -7.32 -20.53 18.82
CA PHE A 309 -7.31 -20.65 20.27
C PHE A 309 -7.53 -19.29 20.95
N HIS A 310 -8.59 -19.22 21.75
CA HIS A 310 -8.88 -18.11 22.65
C HIS A 310 -8.49 -18.51 24.07
N LYS A 311 -7.40 -17.91 24.57
CA LYS A 311 -6.81 -18.27 25.87
C LYS A 311 -7.72 -17.93 27.05
N ALA A 312 -8.48 -16.84 26.96
CA ALA A 312 -9.30 -16.32 28.05
C ALA A 312 -10.34 -17.32 28.58
N ASP A 313 -10.96 -18.09 27.68
CA ASP A 313 -12.00 -19.07 28.00
C ASP A 313 -11.64 -20.50 27.55
N ARG A 314 -10.42 -20.68 27.07
CA ARG A 314 -9.86 -21.93 26.57
C ARG A 314 -10.73 -22.60 25.50
N THR A 315 -11.14 -21.80 24.49
CA THR A 315 -11.95 -22.27 23.35
C THR A 315 -11.19 -22.23 22.02
N LEU A 316 -11.61 -23.07 21.09
CA LEU A 316 -11.24 -23.03 19.67
C LEU A 316 -12.41 -22.45 18.89
N ARG A 317 -12.19 -21.35 18.16
CA ARG A 317 -13.24 -20.65 17.42
C ARG A 317 -12.88 -20.49 15.95
N CYS A 318 -13.75 -20.95 15.06
CA CYS A 318 -13.64 -20.66 13.64
C CYS A 318 -14.21 -19.27 13.35
N HIS A 319 -13.36 -18.35 12.87
CA HIS A 319 -13.79 -17.00 12.48
C HIS A 319 -14.46 -16.94 11.09
N HIS A 320 -14.46 -18.06 10.36
CA HIS A 320 -15.13 -18.16 9.06
C HIS A 320 -16.60 -18.55 9.20
N CYS A 321 -16.91 -19.58 10.01
CA CYS A 321 -18.28 -20.11 10.16
C CYS A 321 -18.86 -19.98 11.57
N GLY A 322 -18.10 -19.46 12.54
CA GLY A 322 -18.55 -19.27 13.93
C GLY A 322 -18.49 -20.53 14.81
N TYR A 323 -18.14 -21.70 14.26
CA TYR A 323 -18.08 -22.95 15.02
C TYR A 323 -17.09 -22.87 16.18
N THR A 324 -17.55 -23.20 17.38
CA THR A 324 -16.82 -23.03 18.63
C THR A 324 -16.83 -24.31 19.44
N VAL A 325 -15.66 -24.74 19.92
CA VAL A 325 -15.49 -25.91 20.77
C VAL A 325 -14.50 -25.64 21.90
N ARG A 326 -14.51 -26.45 22.96
CA ARG A 326 -13.46 -26.40 23.98
C ARG A 326 -12.17 -27.02 23.45
N VAL A 327 -11.03 -26.54 23.93
CA VAL A 327 -9.73 -27.16 23.64
C VAL A 327 -9.69 -28.58 24.21
N PRO A 328 -9.32 -29.60 23.42
CA PRO A 328 -9.20 -30.97 23.92
C PRO A 328 -8.04 -31.10 24.92
N ARG A 329 -8.16 -32.04 25.87
CA ARG A 329 -7.11 -32.28 26.88
C ARG A 329 -5.90 -33.04 26.34
N ALA A 330 -6.08 -33.78 25.25
CA ALA A 330 -5.07 -34.53 24.54
C ALA A 330 -5.37 -34.48 23.04
N CYS A 331 -4.38 -34.75 22.19
CA CYS A 331 -4.53 -34.74 20.74
C CYS A 331 -5.65 -35.71 20.34
N PRO A 332 -6.66 -35.26 19.57
CA PRO A 332 -7.76 -36.11 19.16
C PRO A 332 -7.34 -37.19 18.15
N THR A 333 -6.14 -37.06 17.55
CA THR A 333 -5.61 -38.01 16.57
C THR A 333 -4.72 -39.08 17.21
N CYS A 334 -3.77 -38.70 18.07
CA CYS A 334 -2.80 -39.66 18.64
C CYS A 334 -2.85 -39.81 20.16
N GLY A 335 -3.69 -39.05 20.87
CA GLY A 335 -3.79 -39.09 22.34
C GLY A 335 -2.65 -38.41 23.09
N SER A 336 -1.67 -37.81 22.39
CA SER A 336 -0.57 -37.08 23.04
C SER A 336 -1.08 -35.86 23.82
N PRO A 337 -0.64 -35.62 25.06
CA PRO A 337 -0.96 -34.41 25.81
C PRO A 337 -0.26 -33.16 25.25
N ASP A 338 0.75 -33.32 24.38
CA ASP A 338 1.59 -32.25 23.85
C ASP A 338 0.92 -31.49 22.70
N ILE A 339 -0.12 -30.73 23.06
CA ILE A 339 -0.77 -29.76 22.19
C ILE A 339 -0.20 -28.36 22.47
N HIS A 340 0.33 -27.71 21.42
CA HIS A 340 0.95 -26.39 21.52
C HIS A 340 0.28 -25.38 20.59
N SER A 341 0.28 -24.10 20.99
CA SER A 341 -0.10 -23.01 20.10
C SER A 341 0.97 -22.80 19.02
N MET A 342 0.54 -22.81 17.76
CA MET A 342 1.32 -22.41 16.60
C MET A 342 1.15 -20.91 16.38
N GLY A 343 2.28 -20.20 16.35
CA GLY A 343 2.35 -18.74 16.28
C GLY A 343 3.12 -18.20 17.47
N ARG A 344 4.34 -17.72 17.23
CA ARG A 344 5.09 -16.91 18.20
C ARG A 344 4.85 -15.44 17.86
N GLY A 345 4.62 -14.61 18.88
CA GLY A 345 4.56 -13.17 18.72
C GLY A 345 5.90 -12.64 18.21
N THR A 346 5.89 -11.46 17.60
CA THR A 346 7.09 -10.76 17.14
C THR A 346 8.09 -10.53 18.27
N GLU A 347 7.61 -10.32 19.50
CA GLU A 347 8.42 -10.12 20.71
C GLU A 347 9.24 -11.36 21.11
N GLN A 348 8.64 -12.55 21.08
CA GLN A 348 9.35 -13.78 21.44
C GLN A 348 10.46 -14.12 20.42
N LEU A 349 10.28 -13.72 19.17
CA LEU A 349 11.29 -13.91 18.12
C LEU A 349 12.41 -12.89 18.20
N GLU A 350 12.10 -11.66 18.60
CA GLU A 350 13.09 -10.63 18.89
C GLU A 350 14.03 -11.09 20.02
N GLU A 351 13.47 -11.58 21.13
CA GLU A 351 14.25 -12.14 22.25
C GLU A 351 15.15 -13.29 21.81
N GLN A 352 14.58 -14.28 21.09
CA GLN A 352 15.34 -15.44 20.61
C GLN A 352 16.42 -15.08 19.60
N LEU A 353 16.16 -14.12 18.70
CA LEU A 353 17.16 -13.65 17.76
C LEU A 353 18.27 -12.88 18.51
N GLY A 354 17.92 -12.17 19.59
CA GLY A 354 18.85 -11.54 20.51
C GLY A 354 19.80 -12.54 21.16
N ASP A 355 19.27 -13.64 21.69
CA ASP A 355 20.07 -14.70 22.27
C ASP A 355 20.99 -15.35 21.23
N LEU A 356 20.43 -15.71 20.07
CA LEU A 356 21.16 -16.41 18.98
C LEU A 356 22.24 -15.55 18.32
N LEU A 357 22.12 -14.22 18.35
CA LEU A 357 23.08 -13.28 17.77
C LEU A 357 23.88 -12.50 18.82
N SER A 358 23.79 -12.88 20.09
CA SER A 358 24.42 -12.17 21.22
C SER A 358 25.94 -12.02 21.08
N GLU A 359 26.60 -13.00 20.49
CA GLU A 359 28.05 -13.00 20.24
C GLU A 359 28.45 -12.37 18.89
N VAL A 360 27.48 -11.95 18.08
CA VAL A 360 27.75 -11.37 16.76
C VAL A 360 28.13 -9.90 16.90
N LEU A 361 29.32 -9.56 16.43
CA LEU A 361 29.85 -8.20 16.47
C LEU A 361 29.75 -7.51 15.11
N ARG A 362 29.50 -6.20 15.16
CA ARG A 362 29.61 -5.28 14.02
C ARG A 362 31.07 -4.88 13.77
N PRO A 363 31.39 -4.25 12.62
CA PRO A 363 32.76 -3.81 12.31
C PRO A 363 33.39 -2.89 13.38
N ASP A 364 32.57 -2.13 14.10
CA ASP A 364 32.97 -1.23 15.19
C ASP A 364 33.15 -1.95 16.54
N ARG A 365 33.10 -3.29 16.56
CA ARG A 365 33.15 -4.14 17.75
C ARG A 365 31.99 -3.93 18.73
N THR A 366 30.89 -3.34 18.29
CA THR A 366 29.66 -3.30 19.07
C THR A 366 28.78 -4.52 18.80
N PRO A 367 27.96 -4.97 19.78
CA PRO A 367 27.03 -6.07 19.56
C PRO A 367 26.02 -5.77 18.45
N ALA A 368 25.58 -6.83 17.76
CA ALA A 368 24.49 -6.76 16.80
C ALA A 368 23.23 -6.18 17.48
N ARG A 369 22.70 -5.07 16.95
CA ARG A 369 21.42 -4.52 17.40
C ARG A 369 20.28 -5.10 16.60
N ILE A 370 19.23 -5.47 17.31
CA ILE A 370 17.96 -5.93 16.77
C ILE A 370 16.92 -4.86 17.08
N ALA A 371 16.06 -4.57 16.11
CA ALA A 371 14.98 -3.61 16.29
C ALA A 371 13.72 -4.16 15.61
N ARG A 372 12.59 -4.00 16.27
CA ARG A 372 11.27 -4.34 15.75
C ARG A 372 10.66 -3.14 15.00
N ILE A 373 10.21 -3.38 13.78
CA ILE A 373 9.50 -2.40 12.95
C ILE A 373 8.06 -2.88 12.80
N ASP A 374 7.17 -2.42 13.68
CA ASP A 374 5.74 -2.63 13.53
C ASP A 374 4.93 -1.41 13.96
N ALA A 375 3.62 -1.49 13.78
CA ALA A 375 2.71 -0.38 14.01
C ALA A 375 2.71 0.11 15.46
N ASP A 376 3.23 -0.65 16.43
CA ASP A 376 3.32 -0.22 17.82
C ASP A 376 4.65 0.46 18.13
N THR A 377 5.75 0.05 17.47
CA THR A 377 7.07 0.66 17.65
C THR A 377 7.32 1.93 16.83
N THR A 378 6.60 2.14 15.70
CA THR A 378 6.85 3.26 14.78
C THR A 378 5.84 4.43 14.86
N LYS A 379 5.01 4.51 15.90
CA LYS A 379 3.94 5.53 16.02
C LYS A 379 4.45 6.94 16.40
N ALA A 380 5.64 7.06 17.00
CA ALA A 380 6.15 8.34 17.48
C ALA A 380 7.15 8.97 16.50
N LYS A 381 7.09 10.29 16.33
CA LYS A 381 8.07 11.02 15.51
C LYS A 381 9.47 10.88 16.13
N GLY A 382 10.41 10.26 15.42
CA GLY A 382 11.75 9.94 15.92
C GLY A 382 11.91 8.55 16.56
N SER A 383 10.91 7.67 16.42
CA SER A 383 11.04 6.25 16.82
C SER A 383 11.73 5.45 15.71
N LEU A 384 13.06 5.57 15.65
CA LEU A 384 14.10 4.63 15.15
C LEU A 384 15.37 5.39 14.76
#